data_AF-A0A6N4QXH6-F1
#
_entry.id   AF-A0A6N4QXH6-F1
#
_cell.length_a   1.000
_cell.length_b   1.000
_cell.length_c   1.000
_cell.angle_alpha   90.00
_cell.angle_beta   90.00
_cell.angle_gamma   90.00
#
_symmetry.space_group_name_H-M   'P 1'
#
loop_
_entity.id
_entity.type
_entity.pdbx_description
1 polymer ?
#
loop_
_entity_poly.entity_id
_entity_poly.type
_entity_poly.pdbx_seq_one_letter_code
_entity_poly.pdbx_strand_id
1 'polypeptide(L)'
;MDRKNLENLSTSIGVISLFVMTITGILTFADVLFKLDLLPERWEKVGFLFIAIFFVLSVSSVLVSIMLNISIIALSIHDFLNLKKKDEHETSD
;
A
#
# COMPACT_ATOMS: atom_id res chain seq x y z
N MET A 1 -18.75 -5.51 -1.62
CA MET A 1 -17.37 -5.87 -2.00
C MET A 1 -16.69 -6.37 -0.74
N ASP A 2 -16.13 -7.59 -0.76
CA ASP A 2 -15.53 -8.19 0.42
C ASP A 2 -14.24 -7.47 0.85
N ARG A 3 -14.02 -7.35 2.17
CA ARG A 3 -12.82 -6.68 2.72
C ARG A 3 -11.52 -7.32 2.21
N LYS A 4 -11.49 -8.65 2.06
CA LYS A 4 -10.35 -9.39 1.51
C LYS A 4 -10.06 -9.02 0.05
N ASN A 5 -11.10 -8.72 -0.73
CA ASN A 5 -10.95 -8.23 -2.09
C ASN A 5 -10.46 -6.77 -2.11
N LEU A 6 -10.89 -5.94 -1.17
CA LEU A 6 -10.39 -4.56 -1.02
C LEU A 6 -8.90 -4.54 -0.64
N GLU A 7 -8.49 -5.40 0.28
CA GLU A 7 -7.08 -5.55 0.69
C GLU A 7 -6.22 -6.01 -0.48
N ASN A 8 -6.60 -7.12 -1.14
CA ASN A 8 -5.88 -7.63 -2.32
C ASN A 8 -5.79 -6.61 -3.45
N LEU A 9 -6.87 -5.84 -3.69
CA LEU A 9 -6.89 -4.79 -4.69
C LEU A 9 -5.96 -3.63 -4.30
N SER A 10 -6.05 -3.15 -3.05
CA SER A 10 -5.16 -2.10 -2.54
C SER A 10 -3.71 -2.53 -2.66
N THR A 11 -3.35 -3.69 -2.11
CA THR A 11 -1.98 -4.22 -2.16
C THR A 11 -1.50 -4.41 -3.61
N SER A 12 -2.34 -4.92 -4.52
CA SER A 12 -1.97 -5.05 -5.93
C SER A 12 -1.70 -3.70 -6.59
N ILE A 13 -2.54 -2.69 -6.35
CA ILE A 13 -2.34 -1.33 -6.86
C ILE A 13 -1.04 -0.74 -6.30
N GLY A 14 -0.78 -0.92 -5.01
CA GLY A 14 0.46 -0.49 -4.38
C GLY A 14 1.69 -1.13 -5.01
N VAL A 15 1.68 -2.46 -5.20
CA VAL A 15 2.81 -3.21 -5.79
C VAL A 15 3.06 -2.79 -7.24
N ILE A 16 2.00 -2.67 -8.05
CA ILE A 16 2.13 -2.22 -9.45
C ILE A 16 2.66 -0.78 -9.50
N SER A 17 2.15 0.11 -8.64
CA SER A 17 2.61 1.50 -8.52
C SER A 17 4.10 1.56 -8.17
N LEU A 18 4.54 0.78 -7.19
CA LEU A 18 5.95 0.68 -6.79
C LEU A 18 6.84 0.14 -7.91
N PHE A 19 6.36 -0.86 -8.64
CA PHE A 19 7.10 -1.45 -9.74
C PHE A 19 7.34 -0.44 -10.87
N VAL A 20 6.28 0.27 -11.30
CA VAL A 20 6.37 1.34 -12.31
C VAL A 20 7.28 2.46 -11.84
N MET A 21 7.17 2.85 -10.58
CA MET A 21 7.99 3.90 -9.99
C MET A 21 9.48 3.50 -9.92
N THR A 22 9.76 2.23 -9.64
CA THR A 22 11.14 1.71 -9.57
C THR A 22 11.78 1.69 -10.95
N ILE A 23 11.08 1.19 -11.98
CA ILE A 23 11.57 1.20 -13.36
C ILE A 23 11.81 2.64 -13.83
N THR A 24 10.83 3.52 -13.60
CA THR A 24 10.94 4.93 -13.99
C THR A 24 12.12 5.60 -13.26
N GLY A 25 12.26 5.36 -11.95
CA GLY A 25 13.36 5.87 -11.14
C GLY A 25 14.73 5.42 -11.66
N ILE A 26 14.89 4.14 -11.99
CA ILE A 26 16.14 3.60 -12.56
C ILE A 26 16.44 4.24 -13.92
N LEU A 27 15.46 4.34 -14.82
CA LEU A 27 15.64 4.95 -16.13
C LEU A 27 16.05 6.42 -16.03
N THR A 28 15.37 7.19 -15.16
CA THR A 28 15.67 8.61 -14.95
C THR A 28 17.05 8.78 -14.30
N PHE A 29 17.39 7.95 -13.33
CA PHE A 29 18.69 7.98 -12.67
C PHE A 29 19.84 7.62 -13.61
N ALA A 30 19.66 6.58 -14.43
CA ALA A 30 20.64 6.18 -15.44
C ALA A 30 20.83 7.29 -16.49
N ASP A 31 19.75 7.93 -16.93
CA ASP A 31 19.82 9.03 -17.88
C ASP A 31 20.64 10.22 -17.34
N VAL A 32 20.39 10.61 -16.08
CA VAL A 32 21.13 11.69 -15.41
C VAL A 32 22.60 11.34 -15.18
N LEU A 33 22.89 10.12 -14.71
CA LEU A 33 24.27 9.69 -14.41
C LEU A 33 25.13 9.55 -15.66
N PHE A 34 24.59 8.94 -16.70
CA PHE A 34 25.33 8.60 -17.90
C PHE A 34 25.14 9.61 -19.03
N LYS A 35 24.30 10.65 -18.83
CA LYS A 35 23.93 11.65 -19.85
C LYS A 35 23.51 10.99 -21.16
N LEU A 36 22.66 9.95 -21.04
CA LEU A 36 22.24 9.15 -22.18
C LEU A 36 21.25 9.90 -23.08
N ASP A 37 20.70 11.02 -22.61
CA ASP A 37 19.74 11.90 -23.30
C ASP A 37 18.48 11.13 -23.75
N LEU A 38 18.08 10.15 -22.93
CA LEU A 38 16.96 9.24 -23.18
C LEU A 38 15.61 9.94 -23.01
N LEU A 39 15.53 10.96 -22.16
CA LEU A 39 14.28 11.67 -21.87
C LEU A 39 14.32 13.10 -22.42
N PRO A 40 13.43 13.47 -23.37
CA PRO A 40 13.34 14.85 -23.86
C PRO A 40 12.99 15.84 -22.73
N GLU A 41 13.48 17.08 -22.75
CA GLU A 41 13.23 18.11 -21.70
C GLU A 41 11.74 18.29 -21.31
N ARG A 42 10.80 18.07 -22.23
CA ARG A 42 9.35 18.09 -21.94
C ARG A 42 8.92 16.99 -20.96
N TRP A 43 9.58 15.84 -20.99
CA TRP A 43 9.33 14.70 -20.13
C TRP A 43 9.94 14.85 -18.74
N GLU A 44 10.92 15.73 -18.52
CA GLU A 44 11.41 15.99 -17.16
C GLU A 44 10.30 16.53 -16.27
N LYS A 45 9.59 17.58 -16.71
CA LYS A 45 8.52 18.21 -15.91
C LYS A 45 7.30 17.30 -15.73
N VAL A 46 6.90 16.61 -16.80
CA VAL A 46 5.74 15.71 -16.78
C VAL A 46 6.07 14.42 -16.03
N GLY A 47 7.26 13.87 -16.23
CA GLY A 47 7.76 12.67 -15.55
C GLY A 47 7.87 12.89 -14.04
N PHE A 48 8.35 14.06 -13.59
CA PHE A 48 8.41 14.38 -12.17
C PHE A 48 7.02 14.41 -11.51
N LEU A 49 6.02 14.95 -12.21
CA LEU A 49 4.62 14.94 -11.75
C LEU A 49 4.06 13.51 -11.66
N PHE A 50 4.33 12.66 -12.67
CA PHE A 50 3.90 11.26 -12.64
C PHE A 50 4.56 10.48 -11.50
N ILE A 51 5.86 10.65 -11.29
CA ILE A 51 6.59 10.04 -10.16
C ILE A 51 5.95 10.45 -8.84
N ALA A 52 5.63 11.73 -8.65
CA ALA A 52 4.98 12.22 -7.44
C ALA A 52 3.59 11.57 -7.22
N ILE A 53 2.80 11.40 -8.29
CA ILE A 53 1.49 10.73 -8.22
C ILE A 53 1.65 9.26 -7.83
N PHE A 54 2.55 8.52 -8.49
CA PHE A 54 2.82 7.12 -8.16
C PHE A 54 3.38 6.94 -6.74
N PHE A 55 4.17 7.90 -6.25
CA PHE A 55 4.62 7.92 -4.87
C PHE A 55 3.45 8.00 -3.89
N VAL A 56 2.55 8.98 -4.09
CA VAL A 56 1.38 9.19 -3.24
C VAL A 56 0.46 7.98 -3.27
N LEU A 57 0.21 7.41 -4.46
CA LEU A 57 -0.60 6.18 -4.59
C LEU A 57 0.03 5.01 -3.84
N SER A 58 1.35 4.85 -3.95
CA SER A 58 2.06 3.77 -3.29
C SER A 58 2.02 3.91 -1.76
N VAL A 59 2.30 5.10 -1.22
CA VAL A 59 2.23 5.36 0.23
C VAL A 59 0.79 5.18 0.73
N SER A 60 -0.19 5.71 0.00
CA SER A 60 -1.61 5.57 0.36
C SER A 60 -2.04 4.10 0.40
N SER A 61 -1.60 3.29 -0.56
CA SER A 61 -1.88 1.85 -0.57
C SER A 61 -1.30 1.14 0.65
N VAL A 62 -0.08 1.48 1.07
CA VAL A 62 0.54 0.92 2.28
C VAL A 62 -0.27 1.32 3.52
N LEU A 63 -0.68 2.58 3.63
CA LEU A 63 -1.51 3.05 4.75
C LEU A 63 -2.87 2.33 4.81
N VAL A 64 -3.53 2.14 3.67
CA VAL A 64 -4.78 1.36 3.60
C VAL A 64 -4.56 -0.09 4.02
N SER A 65 -3.45 -0.71 3.59
CA SER A 65 -3.10 -2.08 3.97
C SER A 65 -2.85 -2.19 5.48
N ILE A 66 -2.15 -1.23 6.08
CA ILE A 66 -1.94 -1.16 7.54
C ILE A 66 -3.28 -0.99 8.28
N MET A 67 -4.16 -0.10 7.80
CA MET A 67 -5.47 0.11 8.41
C MET A 67 -6.33 -1.16 8.40
N LEU A 68 -6.34 -1.89 7.29
CA LEU A 68 -7.06 -3.16 7.17
C LEU A 68 -6.48 -4.21 8.12
N ASN A 69 -5.15 -4.33 8.19
CA ASN A 69 -4.48 -5.25 9.11
C ASN A 69 -4.80 -4.94 10.58
N ILE A 70 -4.75 -3.66 10.99
CA ILE A 70 -5.12 -3.25 12.36
C ILE A 70 -6.60 -3.57 12.64
N SER A 71 -7.49 -3.35 11.67
CA SER A 71 -8.91 -3.67 11.84
C SER A 71 -9.16 -5.16 12.07
N ILE A 72 -8.36 -6.05 11.46
CA ILE A 72 -8.46 -7.50 11.68
C ILE A 72 -8.04 -7.84 13.10
N ILE A 73 -6.92 -7.29 13.58
CA ILE A 73 -6.43 -7.52 14.93
C ILE A 73 -7.46 -7.05 15.96
N ALA A 74 -8.03 -5.86 15.77
CA ALA A 74 -9.03 -5.31 16.67
C ALA A 74 -10.30 -6.19 16.77
N LEU A 75 -10.79 -6.69 15.64
CA LEU A 75 -11.94 -7.61 15.60
C LEU A 75 -11.60 -8.94 16.29
N SER A 76 -10.42 -9.51 16.00
CA SER A 76 -9.97 -10.75 16.64
C SER A 76 -9.83 -10.62 18.16
N ILE A 77 -9.34 -9.48 18.65
CA ILE A 77 -9.25 -9.21 20.09
C ILE A 77 -10.64 -9.07 20.70
N HIS A 78 -11.56 -8.37 20.02
CA HIS A 78 -12.93 -8.21 20.49
C HIS A 78 -13.64 -9.57 20.63
N ASP A 79 -13.51 -10.44 19.63
CA ASP A 79 -14.10 -11.77 19.65
C ASP A 79 -13.50 -12.63 20.76
N PHE A 80 -12.18 -12.60 20.96
CA PHE A 80 -11.52 -13.33 22.03
C PHE A 80 -11.98 -12.88 23.43
N LEU A 81 -12.13 -11.57 23.64
CA LEU A 81 -12.63 -11.02 24.91
C LEU A 81 -14.09 -11.40 25.16
N ASN A 82 -14.93 -11.44 24.12
CA ASN A 82 -16.32 -11.88 24.23
C ASN A 82 -16.43 -13.37 24.57
N LEU A 83 -15.58 -14.23 23.98
CA LEU A 83 -15.51 -15.65 24.31
C LEU A 83 -15.10 -15.87 25.77
N LYS A 84 -14.02 -15.21 26.21
CA LYS A 84 -13.55 -15.28 27.61
C LYS A 84 -14.63 -14.86 28.62
N LYS A 85 -15.41 -13.82 28.29
CA LYS A 85 -16.51 -13.35 29.14
C LYS A 85 -17.65 -14.37 29.23
N LYS A 86 -17.89 -15.14 28.17
CA LYS A 86 -18.93 -16.17 28.15
C LYS A 86 -18.52 -17.38 29.00
N ASP A 87 -17.25 -17.79 28.92
CA ASP A 87 -16.72 -18.91 29.71
C ASP A 87 -16.73 -18.63 31.23
N GLU A 88 -16.47 -17.38 31.65
CA GLU A 88 -16.56 -16.96 33.05
C GLU A 88 -18.00 -16.97 33.60
N HIS A 89 -18.99 -16.76 32.73
CA HIS A 89 -20.40 -16.79 33.12
C HIS A 89 -20.95 -18.22 33.23
N GLU A 90 -20.50 -19.16 32.39
CA GLU A 90 -20.92 -20.57 32.46
C GLU A 90 -20.25 -21.36 33.60
N THR A 91 -19.17 -20.85 34.18
CA THR A 91 -18.47 -21.47 35.33
C THR A 91 -18.88 -20.92 36.70
N SER A 92 -19.77 -19.92 36.74
CA SER A 92 -20.28 -19.31 37.97
C SER A 92 -21.72 -19.73 38.34
N ASP A 93 -22.36 -20.58 37.53
CA ASP A 93 -23.66 -21.24 37.79
C ASP A 93 -23.47 -22.72 38.17
#